data_AF-A0A8H9SEM5-F1
#
_entry.id   AF-A0A8H9SEM5-F1
#
_cell.length_a   1.000
_cell.length_b   1.000
_cell.length_c   1.000
_cell.angle_alpha   90.00
_cell.angle_beta   90.00
_cell.angle_gamma   90.00
#
_symmetry.space_group_name_H-M   'P 1'
#
loop_
_entity.id
_entity.type
_entity.pdbx_description
1 polymer ?
#
loop_
_entity_poly.entity_id
_entity_poly.type
_entity_poly.pdbx_seq_one_letter_code
_entity_poly.pdbx_strand_id
1 'polypeptide(L)'
;MNIYIGWLFKLIPLIMGLICIALGGFVLESSGQSEYFVAGHVLISLAAICLALFTTALIIISQLTRGVNTFYNTLFPIIGYAGSIITMIWGWALLAGN
;
A
#
# COMPACT_ATOMS: atom_id res chain seq x y z
N MET A 1 -22.91 12.22 8.79
CA MET A 1 -22.18 11.00 8.38
C MET A 1 -21.55 10.38 9.61
N ASN A 2 -21.80 9.10 9.89
CA ASN A 2 -21.30 8.47 11.10
C ASN A 2 -19.77 8.36 11.03
N ILE A 3 -19.04 8.96 11.97
CA ILE A 3 -17.56 9.01 11.96
C ILE A 3 -16.92 7.61 11.83
N TYR A 4 -17.60 6.61 12.40
CA TYR A 4 -17.20 5.21 12.35
C TYR A 4 -17.11 4.64 10.93
N ILE A 5 -18.00 5.07 10.01
CA ILE A 5 -17.98 4.57 8.62
C ILE A 5 -16.72 5.05 7.89
N GLY A 6 -16.32 6.31 8.12
CA GLY A 6 -15.10 6.88 7.52
C GLY A 6 -13.84 6.20 8.02
N TRP A 7 -13.80 5.82 9.31
CA TRP A 7 -12.68 5.06 9.87
C TRP A 7 -12.59 3.64 9.29
N LEU A 8 -13.74 2.98 9.08
CA LEU A 8 -13.79 1.63 8.52
C LEU A 8 -13.21 1.55 7.10
N PHE A 9 -13.56 2.51 6.23
CA PHE A 9 -13.03 2.59 4.86
C PHE A 9 -11.51 2.81 4.80
N LYS A 10 -10.92 3.44 5.83
CA LYS A 10 -9.47 3.65 5.94
C LYS A 10 -8.76 2.41 6.47
N LEU A 11 -9.36 1.73 7.44
CA LEU A 11 -8.74 0.58 8.11
C LEU A 11 -8.62 -0.64 7.17
N ILE A 12 -9.63 -0.89 6.34
CA ILE A 12 -9.68 -2.07 5.46
C ILE A 12 -8.47 -2.14 4.50
N PRO A 13 -8.15 -1.10 3.70
CA PRO A 13 -7.00 -1.15 2.79
C PRO A 13 -5.66 -1.22 3.55
N LEU A 14 -5.57 -0.60 4.73
CA LEU A 14 -4.37 -0.65 5.56
C LEU A 14 -4.07 -2.09 5.99
N ILE A 15 -5.07 -2.76 6.58
CA ILE A 15 -4.92 -4.15 7.05
C ILE A 15 -4.58 -5.06 5.87
N MET A 16 -5.28 -4.92 4.73
CA MET A 16 -5.00 -5.73 3.55
C MET A 16 -3.57 -5.50 3.02
N GLY A 17 -3.10 -4.24 2.98
CA GLY A 17 -1.73 -3.94 2.58
C GLY A 17 -0.69 -4.57 3.51
N LEU A 18 -0.93 -4.55 4.82
CA LEU A 18 -0.05 -5.19 5.81
C LEU A 18 0.01 -6.72 5.61
N ILE A 19 -1.15 -7.33 5.34
CA ILE A 19 -1.25 -8.77 5.04
C ILE A 19 -0.49 -9.10 3.76
N CYS A 20 -0.61 -8.28 2.70
CA CYS A 20 0.13 -8.48 1.45
C CYS A 20 1.65 -8.41 1.63
N ILE A 21 2.16 -7.49 2.45
CA ILE A 21 3.60 -7.41 2.77
C ILE A 21 4.04 -8.66 3.55
N ALA A 22 3.28 -9.05 4.58
CA ALA A 22 3.62 -10.20 5.41
C ALA A 22 3.62 -11.51 4.60
N LEU A 23 2.58 -11.76 3.80
CA LEU A 23 2.54 -12.93 2.91
C LEU A 23 3.61 -12.86 1.83
N GLY A 24 3.85 -11.69 1.23
CA GLY A 24 4.88 -11.51 0.21
C GLY A 24 6.28 -11.84 0.71
N GLY A 25 6.61 -11.38 1.92
CA GLY A 25 7.86 -11.73 2.60
C GLY A 25 7.96 -13.23 2.88
N PHE A 26 6.93 -13.81 3.49
CA PHE A 26 6.91 -15.25 3.83
C PHE A 26 7.05 -16.16 2.60
N VAL A 27 6.38 -15.83 1.50
CA VAL A 27 6.47 -16.60 0.24
C VAL A 27 7.85 -16.47 -0.39
N LEU A 28 8.50 -15.30 -0.28
CA LEU A 28 9.84 -15.09 -0.81
C LEU A 28 10.92 -15.83 -0.01
N GLU A 29 10.74 -15.96 1.30
CA GLU A 29 11.63 -16.74 2.19
C GLU A 29 11.46 -18.25 2.00
N SER A 30 10.28 -18.72 1.62
CA SER A 30 10.00 -20.15 1.32
C SER A 30 10.53 -20.61 -0.06
N SER A 31 11.57 -19.94 -0.58
CA SER A 31 12.08 -20.04 -1.96
C SER A 31 12.81 -21.36 -2.26
N GLY A 32 12.05 -22.44 -2.38
CA GLY A 32 12.52 -23.71 -2.94
C GLY A 32 12.34 -23.83 -4.46
N GLN A 33 11.48 -23.00 -5.09
CA GLN A 33 11.07 -23.10 -6.51
C GLN A 33 10.85 -21.71 -7.13
N SER A 34 11.00 -21.57 -8.45
CA SER A 34 10.87 -20.28 -9.18
C SER A 34 9.47 -19.65 -9.11
N GLU A 35 8.44 -20.46 -8.91
CA GLU A 35 7.05 -20.01 -8.81
C GLU A 35 6.81 -19.10 -7.59
N TYR A 36 7.50 -19.39 -6.48
CA TYR A 36 7.38 -18.60 -5.25
C TYR A 36 8.07 -17.24 -5.35
N PHE A 37 9.11 -17.12 -6.19
CA PHE A 37 9.80 -15.85 -6.43
C PHE A 37 8.86 -14.82 -7.09
N VAL A 38 8.14 -15.25 -8.13
CA VAL A 38 7.17 -14.42 -8.85
C VAL A 38 6.00 -14.08 -7.92
N ALA A 39 5.44 -15.08 -7.23
CA ALA A 39 4.31 -14.87 -6.32
C ALA A 39 4.64 -13.86 -5.21
N GLY A 40 5.81 -13.97 -4.58
CA GLY A 40 6.26 -13.06 -3.52
C GLY A 40 6.39 -11.61 -4.00
N HIS A 41 6.95 -11.37 -5.19
CA HIS A 41 7.08 -10.02 -5.75
C HIS A 41 5.73 -9.38 -6.11
N VAL A 42 4.78 -10.18 -6.60
CA VAL A 42 3.42 -9.69 -6.90
C VAL A 42 2.71 -9.27 -5.61
N LEU A 43 2.81 -10.06 -4.54
CA LEU A 43 2.23 -9.75 -3.22
C LEU A 43 2.79 -8.43 -2.65
N ILE A 44 4.12 -8.22 -2.76
CA ILE A 44 4.77 -6.98 -2.33
C ILE A 44 4.28 -5.78 -3.17
N SER A 45 4.09 -5.96 -4.47
CA SER A 45 3.58 -4.91 -5.37
C SER A 45 2.13 -4.54 -5.08
N LEU A 46 1.30 -5.53 -4.71
CA LEU A 46 -0.10 -5.31 -4.35
C LEU A 46 -0.25 -4.43 -3.09
N ALA A 47 0.74 -4.49 -2.18
CA ALA A 47 0.75 -3.62 -1.00
C ALA A 47 0.85 -2.12 -1.36
N ALA A 48 1.59 -1.76 -2.41
CA ALA A 48 1.64 -0.37 -2.88
C ALA A 48 0.27 0.10 -3.40
N ILE A 49 -0.50 -0.78 -4.05
CA ILE A 49 -1.87 -0.50 -4.47
C ILE A 49 -2.77 -0.26 -3.25
N CYS A 50 -2.63 -1.06 -2.20
CA CYS A 50 -3.34 -0.85 -0.94
C CYS A 50 -3.02 0.51 -0.30
N LEU A 51 -1.77 0.94 -0.32
CA LEU A 51 -1.36 2.27 0.18
C LEU A 51 -1.96 3.42 -0.67
N ALA A 52 -2.05 3.25 -1.99
CA ALA A 52 -2.70 4.21 -2.88
C ALA A 52 -4.21 4.32 -2.60
N LEU A 53 -4.88 3.19 -2.36
CA LEU A 53 -6.30 3.16 -1.97
C LEU A 53 -6.54 3.81 -0.60
N PHE A 54 -5.66 3.55 0.37
CA PHE A 54 -5.71 4.18 1.69
C PHE A 54 -5.60 5.71 1.59
N THR A 55 -4.62 6.21 0.85
CA THR A 55 -4.40 7.66 0.66
C THR A 55 -5.54 8.32 -0.11
N THR A 56 -6.11 7.66 -1.11
CA THR A 56 -7.31 8.13 -1.81
C THR A 56 -8.51 8.24 -0.85
N ALA A 57 -8.76 7.21 -0.04
CA ALA A 57 -9.84 7.23 0.96
C ALA A 57 -9.63 8.34 2.00
N LEU A 58 -8.39 8.57 2.45
CA LEU A 58 -8.05 9.68 3.34
C LEU A 58 -8.43 11.02 2.75
N ILE A 59 -8.05 11.30 1.50
CA ILE A 59 -8.33 12.57 0.84
C ILE A 59 -9.83 12.78 0.72
N ILE A 60 -10.59 11.79 0.23
CA ILE A 60 -12.05 11.90 0.06
C ILE A 60 -12.73 12.23 1.40
N ILE A 61 -12.37 11.54 2.49
CA ILE A 61 -12.98 11.75 3.80
C ILE A 61 -12.59 13.12 4.39
N SER A 62 -11.34 13.55 4.16
CA SER A 62 -10.88 14.90 4.57
C SER A 62 -11.68 16.00 3.88
N GLN A 63 -11.97 15.85 2.57
CA GLN A 63 -12.80 16.82 1.84
C GLN A 63 -14.22 16.89 2.40
N LEU A 64 -14.78 15.75 2.83
CA LEU A 64 -16.13 15.67 3.39
C LEU A 64 -16.25 16.20 4.83
N THR A 65 -15.14 16.27 5.59
CA THR A 65 -15.18 16.54 7.04
C THR A 65 -14.80 17.99 7.40
N ARG A 66 -14.26 18.82 6.48
CA ARG A 66 -13.91 20.26 6.68
C ARG A 66 -13.11 20.65 7.96
N GLY A 67 -12.61 19.69 8.74
CA GLY A 67 -12.09 19.93 10.09
C GLY A 67 -10.87 19.09 10.48
N VAL A 68 -10.03 18.72 9.52
CA VAL A 68 -8.80 17.97 9.78
C VAL A 68 -7.59 18.74 9.28
N ASN A 69 -6.54 18.77 10.11
CA ASN A 69 -5.34 19.56 9.92
C ASN A 69 -4.72 19.31 8.52
N THR A 70 -4.42 20.38 7.76
CA THR A 70 -3.82 20.33 6.41
C THR A 70 -2.57 19.44 6.35
N PHE A 71 -1.85 19.37 7.47
CA PHE A 71 -0.67 18.53 7.64
C PHE A 71 -0.93 17.04 7.38
N TYR A 72 -1.98 16.46 7.96
CA TYR A 72 -2.28 15.03 7.75
C TYR A 72 -2.74 14.74 6.33
N ASN A 73 -3.49 15.66 5.72
CA ASN A 73 -3.95 15.51 4.35
C ASN A 73 -2.80 15.57 3.32
N THR A 74 -1.62 16.03 3.73
CA THR A 74 -0.41 16.11 2.89
C THR A 74 0.57 14.99 3.21
N LEU A 75 0.80 14.71 4.50
CA LEU A 75 1.79 13.72 4.92
C LEU A 75 1.45 12.31 4.45
N PHE A 76 0.19 11.87 4.62
CA PHE A 76 -0.20 10.53 4.24
C PHE A 76 -0.11 10.24 2.73
N PRO A 77 -0.58 11.11 1.80
CA PRO A 77 -0.39 10.88 0.36
C PRO A 77 1.07 10.87 -0.06
N ILE A 78 1.94 11.66 0.59
CA ILE A 78 3.39 11.61 0.32
C ILE A 78 3.95 10.21 0.61
N ILE A 79 3.54 9.58 1.72
CA ILE A 79 3.97 8.21 2.07
C ILE A 79 3.51 7.21 0.99
N GLY A 80 2.28 7.36 0.48
CA GLY A 80 1.76 6.52 -0.60
C GLY A 80 2.54 6.68 -1.91
N TYR A 81 2.81 7.92 -2.32
CA TYR A 81 3.64 8.21 -3.50
C TYR A 81 5.07 7.68 -3.36
N ALA A 82 5.68 7.87 -2.19
CA ALA A 82 7.00 7.33 -1.90
C ALA A 82 7.02 5.81 -2.03
N GLY A 83 6.02 5.12 -1.48
CA GLY A 83 5.86 3.67 -1.62
C GLY A 83 5.77 3.21 -3.08
N SER A 84 5.00 3.92 -3.92
CA SER A 84 4.88 3.62 -5.34
C SER A 84 6.22 3.75 -6.09
N ILE A 85 6.94 4.85 -5.86
CA ILE A 85 8.26 5.09 -6.46
C ILE A 85 9.23 3.98 -6.07
N ILE A 86 9.25 3.57 -4.79
CA ILE A 86 10.10 2.48 -4.31
C ILE A 86 9.78 1.18 -5.06
N THR A 87 8.49 0.81 -5.18
CA THR A 87 8.10 -0.42 -5.90
C THR A 87 8.45 -0.37 -7.39
N MET A 88 8.36 0.79 -8.02
CA MET A 88 8.69 0.98 -9.43
C MET A 88 10.20 0.84 -9.67
N ILE A 89 11.03 1.42 -8.80
CA ILE A 89 12.49 1.26 -8.83
C ILE A 89 12.87 -0.21 -8.59
N TRP A 90 12.21 -0.86 -7.64
CA TRP A 90 12.47 -2.26 -7.31
C TRP A 90 12.11 -3.21 -8.47
N GLY A 91 10.97 -2.97 -9.14
CA GLY A 91 10.58 -3.69 -10.35
C GLY A 91 11.56 -3.47 -11.52
N TRP A 92 12.02 -2.23 -11.72
CA TRP A 92 13.04 -1.93 -12.73
C TRP A 92 14.35 -2.65 -12.46
N ALA A 93 14.81 -2.67 -11.20
CA ALA A 93 16.01 -3.39 -10.79
C ALA A 93 15.89 -4.90 -11.05
N LEU A 94 14.70 -5.48 -10.86
CA LEU A 94 14.44 -6.88 -11.16
C LEU A 94 14.54 -7.21 -12.65
N LEU A 95 14.02 -6.32 -13.50
CA LEU A 95 14.05 -6.44 -14.96
C LEU A 95 15.47 -6.28 -15.51
N ALA A 96 16.27 -5.37 -14.93
CA ALA A 96 17.66 -5.13 -15.36
C ALA A 96 18.65 -6.20 -14.86
N GLY A 97 18.28 -6.97 -13.84
CA GLY A 97 19.09 -8.04 -13.26
C GLY A 97 18.80 -9.45 -13.81
N ASN A 98 17.82 -9.59 -14.73
CA ASN A 98 17.53 -10.82 -15.49
C ASN A 98 18.12 -10.71 -16.90
#